data_AF-A0A1H6XVY2-F1
#
_entry.id   AF-A0A1H6XVY2-F1
#
_cell.length_a   1.000
_cell.length_b   1.000
_cell.length_c   1.000
_cell.angle_alpha   90.00
_cell.angle_beta   90.00
_cell.angle_gamma   90.00
#
_symmetry.space_group_name_H-M   'P 1'
#
loop_
_entity.id
_entity.type
_entity.pdbx_description
1 polymer ?
#
loop_
_entity_poly.entity_id
_entity_poly.type
_entity_poly.pdbx_seq_one_letter_code
_entity_poly.pdbx_strand_id
1 'polypeptide(L)'
;MDKVIFLDIDGVLNNASTSNIVETTGFIGVDERNVRVLVKLMKEVDADIVLSSTWQADQQMYDYLTDTLKQYDIHISDQTNEKGILRGTAIRQYIKKHDVKHYVVIDDWMFPDFLKGSFLKHVIRSDEMTGLKEEQIPEIIRALSL
;
A
#
# COMPACT_ATOMS: atom_id res chain seq x y z
N MET A 1 8.80 -12.40 -8.20
CA MET A 1 8.32 -12.25 -6.81
C MET A 1 7.12 -13.18 -6.63
N ASP A 2 6.97 -13.85 -5.49
CA ASP A 2 5.86 -14.79 -5.29
C ASP A 2 4.57 -14.06 -4.91
N LYS A 3 4.57 -13.39 -3.75
CA LYS A 3 3.43 -12.61 -3.22
C LYS A 3 3.82 -11.14 -3.06
N VAL A 4 2.99 -10.23 -3.56
CA VAL A 4 3.22 -8.78 -3.47
C VAL A 4 2.00 -8.04 -2.94
N ILE A 5 2.22 -7.14 -1.99
CA ILE A 5 1.24 -6.14 -1.54
C ILE A 5 1.61 -4.81 -2.20
N PHE A 6 0.78 -4.34 -3.14
CA PHE A 6 0.87 -2.97 -3.65
C PHE A 6 0.13 -2.06 -2.69
N LEU A 7 0.87 -1.15 -2.05
CA LEU A 7 0.39 -0.38 -0.91
C LEU A 7 0.33 1.11 -1.23
N ASP A 8 -0.86 1.71 -1.13
CA ASP A 8 -1.00 3.16 -0.98
C ASP A 8 -0.86 3.58 0.49
N ILE A 9 -0.73 4.89 0.73
CA ILE A 9 -0.47 5.47 2.06
C ILE A 9 -1.63 6.37 2.48
N ASP A 10 -1.99 7.35 1.64
CA ASP A 10 -3.08 8.26 1.95
C ASP A 10 -4.40 7.49 2.03
N GLY A 11 -5.15 7.65 3.13
CA GLY A 11 -6.38 6.88 3.38
C GLY A 11 -6.16 5.38 3.66
N VAL A 12 -4.91 4.92 3.75
CA VAL A 12 -4.53 3.53 4.07
C VAL A 12 -3.73 3.45 5.37
N LEU A 13 -2.50 3.97 5.38
CA LEU A 13 -1.67 4.05 6.60
C LEU A 13 -1.82 5.38 7.32
N ASN A 14 -2.45 6.36 6.68
CA ASN A 14 -3.04 7.51 7.34
C ASN A 14 -4.54 7.55 7.04
N ASN A 15 -5.23 8.48 7.69
CA ASN A 15 -6.67 8.66 7.60
C ASN A 15 -7.05 10.09 8.04
N ALA A 16 -8.32 10.46 7.86
CA ALA A 16 -8.84 11.80 8.19
C ALA A 16 -8.63 12.26 9.64
N SER A 17 -8.39 11.35 10.58
CA SER A 17 -8.08 11.66 11.99
C SER A 17 -6.59 11.73 12.32
N THR A 18 -5.72 11.50 11.33
CA THR A 18 -4.26 11.52 11.53
C THR A 18 -3.80 12.93 11.84
N SER A 19 -3.20 13.10 13.03
CA SER A 19 -2.66 14.38 13.50
C SER A 19 -1.14 14.42 13.51
N ASN A 20 -0.50 13.30 13.17
CA ASN A 20 0.94 13.21 13.03
C ASN A 20 1.39 13.98 11.79
N ILE A 21 2.39 14.86 11.95
CA ILE A 21 2.93 15.71 10.90
C ILE A 21 4.42 15.39 10.74
N VAL A 22 4.84 15.19 9.49
CA VAL A 22 6.25 15.04 9.14
C VAL A 22 6.91 16.42 9.17
N GLU A 23 7.70 16.70 10.21
CA GLU A 23 8.23 18.04 10.48
C GLU A 23 8.99 18.67 9.30
N THR A 24 9.71 17.86 8.52
CA THR A 24 10.54 18.35 7.41
C THR A 24 9.73 18.84 6.21
N THR A 25 8.51 18.35 6.04
CA THR A 25 7.62 18.69 4.91
C THR A 25 6.38 19.48 5.33
N GLY A 26 5.97 19.36 6.60
CA GLY A 26 4.69 19.87 7.09
C GLY A 26 3.47 19.05 6.64
N PHE A 27 3.68 17.92 5.95
CA PHE A 27 2.61 17.04 5.49
C PHE A 27 2.19 16.03 6.56
N ILE A 28 0.98 15.48 6.39
CA ILE A 28 0.46 14.43 7.26
C ILE A 28 1.31 13.16 7.11
N GLY A 29 1.74 12.61 8.25
CA GLY A 29 2.48 11.35 8.34
C GLY A 29 1.57 10.13 8.35
N VAL A 30 2.04 9.02 8.93
CA VAL A 30 1.22 7.82 9.13
C VAL A 30 0.56 7.81 10.51
N ASP A 31 -0.53 7.06 10.64
CA ASP A 31 -1.20 6.76 11.90
C ASP A 31 -0.70 5.42 12.45
N GLU A 32 -0.17 5.43 13.68
CA GLU A 32 0.38 4.24 14.32
C GLU A 32 -0.63 3.09 14.40
N ARG A 33 -1.93 3.39 14.53
CA ARG A 33 -2.98 2.36 14.60
C ARG A 33 -3.05 1.57 13.29
N ASN A 34 -3.02 2.26 12.15
CA ASN A 34 -3.05 1.61 10.83
C ASN A 34 -1.73 0.87 10.54
N VAL A 35 -0.58 1.43 10.95
CA VAL A 35 0.71 0.73 10.85
C VAL A 35 0.70 -0.57 11.66
N ARG A 36 0.11 -0.57 12.87
CA ARG A 36 -0.02 -1.80 13.68
C ARG A 36 -0.90 -2.86 13.02
N VAL A 37 -1.89 -2.47 12.21
CA VAL A 37 -2.65 -3.41 11.39
C VAL A 37 -1.77 -4.01 10.30
N LEU A 38 -0.97 -3.21 9.60
CA LEU A 38 0.01 -3.70 8.63
C LEU A 38 0.99 -4.68 9.29
N VAL A 39 1.49 -4.37 10.50
CA VAL A 39 2.36 -5.28 11.26
C VAL A 39 1.69 -6.61 11.57
N LYS A 40 0.40 -6.62 11.90
CA LYS A 40 -0.35 -7.87 12.10
C LYS A 40 -0.45 -8.65 10.80
N LEU A 41 -0.81 -7.99 9.70
CA LEU A 41 -0.87 -8.61 8.38
C LEU A 41 0.47 -9.24 7.98
N MET A 42 1.58 -8.51 8.10
CA MET A 42 2.92 -8.99 7.72
C MET A 42 3.44 -10.15 8.58
N LYS A 43 2.85 -10.40 9.75
CA LYS A 43 3.14 -11.61 10.55
C LYS A 43 2.41 -12.85 10.06
N GLU A 44 1.33 -12.67 9.30
CA GLU A 44 0.48 -13.75 8.78
C GLU A 44 0.85 -14.12 7.34
N VAL A 45 1.59 -13.27 6.63
CA VAL A 45 1.95 -13.48 5.23
C VAL A 45 3.44 -13.32 4.99
N ASP A 46 3.97 -14.15 4.10
CA ASP A 46 5.27 -13.94 3.46
C ASP A 46 5.03 -13.25 2.12
N ALA A 47 5.16 -11.92 2.11
CA ALA A 47 4.90 -11.09 0.94
C ALA A 47 5.83 -9.87 0.91
N ASP A 48 6.23 -9.46 -0.29
CA ASP A 48 6.96 -8.22 -0.51
C ASP A 48 5.99 -7.03 -0.53
N ILE A 49 6.36 -5.89 0.05
CA ILE A 49 5.61 -4.63 -0.09
C ILE A 49 6.21 -3.82 -1.24
N VAL A 50 5.39 -3.42 -2.20
CA VAL A 50 5.73 -2.48 -3.27
C VAL A 50 4.89 -1.23 -3.08
N LEU A 51 5.55 -0.07 -2.99
CA LEU A 51 4.85 1.20 -2.82
C LEU A 51 4.14 1.58 -4.13
N SER A 52 2.83 1.82 -4.04
CA SER A 52 2.02 2.37 -5.12
C SER A 52 1.27 3.59 -4.58
N SER A 53 2.02 4.67 -4.38
CA SER A 53 1.53 5.90 -3.77
C SER A 53 2.18 7.12 -4.40
N THR A 54 1.52 8.27 -4.28
CA THR A 54 2.11 9.58 -4.63
C THR A 54 3.33 9.89 -3.75
N TRP A 55 3.45 9.28 -2.57
CA TRP A 55 4.59 9.44 -1.66
C TRP A 55 5.93 9.03 -2.29
N GLN A 56 5.94 8.20 -3.32
CA GLN A 56 7.15 7.87 -4.08
C GLN A 56 7.79 9.08 -4.79
N ALA A 57 7.05 10.18 -4.97
CA ALA A 57 7.53 11.38 -5.66
C ALA A 57 8.25 12.37 -4.74
N ASP A 58 8.05 12.27 -3.42
CA ASP A 58 8.68 13.14 -2.42
C ASP A 58 9.66 12.31 -1.58
N GLN A 59 10.96 12.58 -1.75
CA GLN A 59 12.01 11.82 -1.08
C GLN A 59 11.90 11.90 0.44
N GLN A 60 11.49 13.05 1.01
CA GLN A 60 11.41 13.19 2.46
C GLN A 60 10.23 12.40 3.03
N MET A 61 9.11 12.36 2.32
CA MET A 61 7.96 11.52 2.70
C MET A 61 8.30 10.03 2.57
N TYR A 62 9.02 9.64 1.52
CA TYR A 62 9.48 8.27 1.34
C TYR A 62 10.47 7.84 2.44
N ASP A 63 11.44 8.68 2.77
CA ASP A 63 12.41 8.43 3.84
C ASP A 63 11.69 8.30 5.18
N TYR A 64 10.79 9.24 5.51
CA TYR A 64 9.95 9.16 6.70
C TYR A 64 9.16 7.83 6.78
N LEU A 65 8.53 7.41 5.68
CA LEU A 65 7.75 6.18 5.63
C LEU A 65 8.64 4.95 5.87
N THR A 66 9.77 4.85 5.16
CA THR A 66 10.69 3.72 5.29
C THR A 66 11.31 3.63 6.67
N ASP A 67 11.74 4.76 7.25
CA ASP A 67 12.24 4.81 8.63
C ASP A 67 11.16 4.43 9.64
N THR A 68 9.90 4.81 9.41
CA THR A 68 8.78 4.43 10.28
C THR A 68 8.51 2.93 10.22
N LEU A 69 8.42 2.34 9.02
CA LEU A 69 8.14 0.92 8.84
C LEU A 69 9.28 0.02 9.34
N LYS A 70 10.54 0.48 9.17
CA LYS A 70 11.73 -0.24 9.63
C LYS A 70 11.76 -0.46 11.14
N GLN A 71 11.13 0.42 11.93
CA GLN A 71 10.99 0.22 13.38
C GLN A 71 10.18 -1.04 13.73
N TYR A 72 9.41 -1.57 12.79
CA TYR A 72 8.65 -2.81 12.91
C TYR A 72 9.21 -3.96 12.07
N ASP A 73 10.44 -3.83 11.56
CA ASP A 73 11.10 -4.78 10.65
C ASP A 73 10.38 -4.95 9.30
N ILE A 74 9.58 -3.96 8.91
CA ILE A 74 8.87 -3.93 7.63
C ILE A 74 9.66 -3.09 6.63
N HIS A 75 9.87 -3.63 5.44
CA HIS A 75 10.66 -3.00 4.39
C HIS A 75 9.83 -2.83 3.11
N ILE A 76 9.95 -1.67 2.47
CA ILE A 76 9.44 -1.44 1.12
C ILE A 76 10.49 -2.00 0.15
N SER A 77 10.10 -3.01 -0.64
CA SER A 77 10.99 -3.73 -1.55
C SER A 77 11.23 -3.00 -2.88
N ASP A 78 10.23 -2.27 -3.38
CA ASP A 78 10.30 -1.51 -4.64
C ASP A 78 9.15 -0.48 -4.72
N GLN A 79 9.05 0.24 -5.83
CA GLN A 79 8.01 1.21 -6.16
C GLN A 79 7.46 1.00 -7.57
N THR A 80 6.17 1.31 -7.81
CA THR A 80 5.55 1.13 -9.14
C THR A 80 5.95 2.19 -10.18
N ASN A 81 6.44 3.36 -9.75
CA ASN A 81 6.78 4.52 -10.58
C ASN A 81 5.61 5.00 -11.45
N GLU A 82 4.68 5.75 -10.85
CA GLU A 82 3.43 6.19 -11.48
C GLU A 82 3.57 7.47 -12.34
N LYS A 83 4.79 7.89 -12.69
CA LYS A 83 5.02 9.16 -13.41
C LYS A 83 4.39 9.15 -14.81
N GLY A 84 3.29 9.89 -14.95
CA GLY A 84 2.60 10.10 -16.22
C GLY A 84 1.70 8.95 -16.67
N ILE A 85 1.39 7.99 -15.79
CA ILE A 85 0.52 6.84 -16.09
C ILE A 85 -0.50 6.60 -14.97
N LEU A 86 -1.57 5.88 -15.28
CA LEU A 86 -2.59 5.51 -14.30
C LEU A 86 -2.03 4.47 -13.31
N ARG A 87 -2.40 4.56 -12.03
CA ARG A 87 -1.94 3.67 -10.95
C ARG A 87 -2.14 2.18 -11.27
N GLY A 88 -3.34 1.78 -11.69
CA GLY A 88 -3.61 0.38 -12.06
C GLY A 88 -2.76 -0.08 -13.24
N THR A 89 -2.40 0.83 -14.13
CA THR A 89 -1.54 0.55 -15.28
C THR A 89 -0.08 0.38 -14.85
N ALA A 90 0.41 1.22 -13.95
CA ALA A 90 1.74 1.07 -13.33
C ALA A 90 1.87 -0.28 -12.60
N ILE A 91 0.89 -0.63 -11.77
CA ILE A 91 0.83 -1.92 -11.06
C ILE A 91 0.85 -3.09 -12.04
N ARG A 92 0.03 -3.07 -13.11
CA ARG A 92 0.02 -4.16 -14.12
C ARG A 92 1.34 -4.28 -14.87
N GLN A 93 1.99 -3.14 -15.17
CA GLN A 93 3.32 -3.16 -15.78
C GLN A 93 4.36 -3.76 -14.83
N TYR A 94 4.31 -3.40 -13.55
CA TYR A 94 5.16 -3.98 -12.51
C TYR A 94 4.96 -5.49 -12.40
N ILE A 95 3.71 -5.96 -12.27
CA ILE A 95 3.36 -7.39 -12.22
C ILE A 95 3.97 -8.15 -13.39
N LYS A 96 3.78 -7.65 -14.62
CA LYS A 96 4.31 -8.27 -15.84
C LYS A 96 5.83 -8.29 -15.87
N LYS A 97 6.47 -7.18 -15.48
CA LYS A 97 7.93 -7.01 -15.54
C LYS A 97 8.64 -7.88 -14.50
N HIS A 98 8.06 -8.05 -13.32
CA HIS A 98 8.65 -8.77 -12.18
C HIS A 98 8.10 -10.19 -12.01
N ASP A 99 7.27 -10.64 -12.97
CA ASP A 99 6.63 -11.96 -13.00
C ASP A 99 5.95 -12.31 -11.65
N VAL A 100 5.18 -11.35 -11.11
CA VAL A 100 4.48 -11.48 -9.83
C VAL A 100 3.38 -12.52 -9.96
N LYS A 101 3.36 -13.53 -9.07
CA LYS A 101 2.41 -14.65 -9.14
C LYS A 101 1.10 -14.35 -8.44
N HIS A 102 1.19 -13.84 -7.22
CA HIS A 102 0.06 -13.51 -6.38
C HIS A 102 0.20 -12.09 -5.88
N TYR A 103 -0.90 -11.34 -5.85
CA TYR A 103 -0.85 -9.97 -5.40
C TYR A 103 -2.18 -9.45 -4.85
N VAL A 104 -2.07 -8.38 -4.09
CA VAL A 104 -3.18 -7.57 -3.62
C VAL A 104 -2.81 -6.09 -3.74
N VAL A 105 -3.79 -5.25 -4.01
CA VAL A 105 -3.67 -3.78 -4.02
C VAL A 105 -4.50 -3.26 -2.86
N ILE A 106 -3.91 -2.44 -2.00
CA ILE A 106 -4.61 -1.81 -0.87
C ILE A 106 -4.58 -0.31 -1.11
N ASP A 107 -5.75 0.28 -1.29
CA ASP A 107 -5.91 1.68 -1.73
C ASP A 107 -7.26 2.19 -1.21
N ASP A 108 -7.38 3.45 -0.80
CA ASP A 108 -8.67 4.02 -0.39
C ASP A 108 -9.54 4.41 -1.61
N TRP A 109 -8.89 4.61 -2.76
CA TRP A 109 -9.51 5.07 -3.98
C TRP A 109 -9.68 3.96 -5.02
N MET A 110 -10.92 3.82 -5.51
CA MET A 110 -11.24 2.90 -6.60
C MET A 110 -11.03 3.57 -7.96
N PHE A 111 -9.80 3.54 -8.47
CA PHE A 111 -9.48 4.10 -9.78
C PHE A 111 -10.28 3.40 -10.90
N PRO A 112 -10.70 4.12 -11.97
CA PRO A 112 -11.44 3.50 -13.07
C PRO A 112 -10.72 2.34 -13.75
N ASP A 113 -9.38 2.36 -13.75
CA ASP A 113 -8.58 1.28 -14.32
C ASP A 113 -8.31 0.11 -13.36
N PHE A 114 -8.77 0.19 -12.11
CA PHE A 114 -8.89 -0.96 -11.21
C PHE A 114 -10.09 -1.84 -11.56
N LEU A 115 -11.17 -1.24 -12.05
CA LEU A 115 -12.44 -1.92 -12.33
C LEU A 115 -12.40 -2.82 -13.59
N LYS A 116 -11.24 -2.96 -14.23
CA LYS A 116 -11.08 -3.67 -15.50
C LYS A 116 -10.80 -5.16 -15.30
N GLY A 117 -11.73 -5.99 -15.76
CA GLY A 117 -11.56 -7.45 -15.83
C GLY A 117 -11.30 -8.09 -14.46
N SER A 118 -10.42 -9.08 -14.43
CA SER A 118 -10.06 -9.79 -13.20
C SER A 118 -9.11 -9.00 -12.30
N PHE A 119 -8.81 -7.72 -12.56
CA PHE A 119 -7.93 -6.94 -11.68
C PHE A 119 -8.65 -6.56 -10.38
N LEU A 120 -9.95 -6.25 -10.47
CA LEU A 120 -10.77 -5.80 -9.34
C LEU A 120 -10.78 -6.77 -8.15
N LYS A 121 -10.73 -8.09 -8.40
CA LYS A 121 -10.70 -9.11 -7.33
C LYS A 121 -9.44 -9.07 -6.45
N HIS A 122 -8.41 -8.34 -6.88
CA HIS A 122 -7.17 -8.15 -6.14
C HIS A 122 -7.13 -6.80 -5.42
N VAL A 123 -8.16 -5.96 -5.54
CA VAL A 123 -8.17 -4.62 -4.93
C VAL A 123 -9.00 -4.64 -3.67
N ILE A 124 -8.37 -4.29 -2.55
CA ILE A 124 -9.00 -4.13 -1.25
C ILE A 124 -9.09 -2.63 -0.97
N ARG A 125 -10.33 -2.14 -0.90
CA ARG A 125 -10.57 -0.73 -0.65
C ARG A 125 -10.46 -0.41 0.85
N SER A 126 -9.58 0.50 1.22
CA SER A 126 -9.52 1.13 2.55
C SER A 126 -10.55 2.26 2.67
N ASP A 127 -10.86 2.69 3.89
CA ASP A 127 -11.73 3.84 4.14
C ASP A 127 -10.88 5.04 4.56
N GLU A 128 -10.88 6.13 3.78
CA GLU A 128 -10.10 7.35 4.06
C GLU A 128 -10.35 7.91 5.48
N MET A 129 -11.52 7.63 6.07
CA MET A 129 -11.87 8.08 7.42
C MET A 129 -11.18 7.29 8.52
N THR A 130 -10.83 6.02 8.25
CA THR A 130 -10.34 5.09 9.29
C THR A 130 -9.03 4.37 8.93
N GLY A 131 -8.60 4.44 7.68
CA GLY A 131 -7.44 3.72 7.15
C GLY A 131 -7.65 2.21 7.14
N LEU A 132 -6.53 1.49 7.01
CA LEU A 132 -6.46 0.04 7.04
C LEU A 132 -6.92 -0.52 8.39
N LYS A 133 -7.90 -1.42 8.38
CA LYS A 133 -8.47 -2.05 9.58
C LYS A 133 -8.23 -3.55 9.64
N GLU A 134 -8.13 -4.07 10.87
CA GLU A 134 -7.87 -5.50 11.12
C GLU A 134 -8.92 -6.42 10.48
N GLU A 135 -10.17 -5.96 10.40
CA GLU A 135 -11.28 -6.68 9.76
C GLU A 135 -11.01 -7.03 8.28
N GLN A 136 -10.09 -6.31 7.62
CA GLN A 136 -9.73 -6.52 6.21
C GLN A 136 -8.64 -7.58 6.02
N ILE A 137 -7.90 -7.96 7.07
CA ILE A 137 -6.77 -8.92 6.98
C ILE A 137 -7.20 -10.25 6.30
N PRO A 138 -8.32 -10.90 6.68
CA PRO A 138 -8.72 -12.16 6.05
C PRO A 138 -8.99 -12.03 4.55
N GLU A 139 -9.50 -10.88 4.10
CA GLU A 139 -9.77 -10.61 2.70
C GLU A 139 -8.47 -10.39 1.92
N ILE A 140 -7.52 -9.65 2.50
CA ILE A 140 -6.19 -9.41 1.94
C ILE A 140 -5.44 -10.74 1.74
N ILE A 141 -5.46 -11.63 2.74
CA ILE A 141 -4.83 -12.96 2.65
C ILE A 141 -5.47 -13.81 1.55
N ARG A 142 -6.79 -13.74 1.40
CA ARG A 142 -7.50 -14.43 0.32
C ARG A 142 -7.06 -13.92 -1.06
N ALA A 143 -6.95 -12.60 -1.23
CA ALA A 143 -6.49 -11.99 -2.48
C ALA A 143 -5.05 -12.41 -2.84
N LEU A 144 -4.16 -12.54 -1.85
CA LEU A 144 -2.79 -13.06 -1.99
C LEU A 144 -2.70 -14.58 -2.30
N SER A 145 -3.85 -15.26 -2.45
CA SER A 145 -3.92 -16.68 -2.80
C SER A 145 -4.64 -16.94 -4.12
N LEU A 146 -5.08 -15.89 -4.82
CA LEU A 146 -5.76 -15.95 -6.13
C LEU A 146 -4.77 -16.15 -7.28
#